data_AF-A0A812IBX2-F1
#
_entry.id   AF-A0A812IBX2-F1
#
_cell.length_a   1.000
_cell.length_b   1.000
_cell.length_c   1.000
_cell.angle_alpha   90.00
_cell.angle_beta   90.00
_cell.angle_gamma   90.00
#
_symmetry.space_group_name_H-M   'P 1'
#
loop_
_entity.id
_entity.type
_entity.pdbx_description
1 polymer ?
#
loop_
_entity_poly.entity_id
_entity_poly.type
_entity_poly.pdbx_seq_one_letter_code
_entity_poly.pdbx_strand_id
1 'polypeptide(L)'
;MSSMDTFFQLASNSLKECSTQLQPLLQKLGVATGSRKQKVFMEPHGEFAMPSKEDAPLLGKAVAGVSEFDTSETPEMQQEKRRMFEEQAERLEFGSLKQGWSQRRGTKLTGSQTSFDMFFAVVLVLNAIKLGVDVTLAPPRMSDLSARSFQSPGMAWFMLEALFALTFTAELFLRAIFKYQVEVMEEHELFLCVVPKIASTLTFNQTLDIVKYSWRLFTDKLFLFDVVTVLVSLLDSFVLRFAGNQTPALKLVGLFRLLRLVRLLHLIKDLSRLVNGFVGNIRFICRSVCMMAIFIYANAILMVEFVGRSVDTQADENIQAKWGNIPSSMLSLLTMSTFSSWSLRVAEVSAYPSLAIEFCIFPGMLNLVTGVMVQTAFSFLKDAVCSVA
;
A
#
# COMPACT_ATOMS: atom_id res chain seq x y z
N MET A 1 -18.64 -10.06 37.95
CA MET A 1 -17.18 -10.28 37.97
C MET A 1 -16.78 -11.69 37.54
N SER A 2 -17.39 -12.76 38.09
CA SER A 2 -16.98 -14.15 37.77
C SER A 2 -17.04 -14.57 36.29
N SER A 3 -17.95 -14.07 35.44
CA SER A 3 -18.01 -14.47 34.03
C SER A 3 -16.93 -13.82 33.14
N MET A 4 -16.39 -12.69 33.56
CA MET A 4 -15.38 -11.94 32.81
C MET A 4 -14.00 -12.60 32.95
N ASP A 5 -13.69 -13.12 34.15
CA ASP A 5 -12.46 -13.86 34.42
C ASP A 5 -12.40 -15.18 33.61
N THR A 6 -13.54 -15.88 33.49
CA THR A 6 -13.65 -17.09 32.67
C THR A 6 -13.41 -16.80 31.18
N PHE A 7 -13.91 -15.67 30.68
CA PHE A 7 -13.69 -15.25 29.30
C PHE A 7 -12.22 -14.92 29.03
N PHE A 8 -11.56 -14.17 29.93
CA PHE A 8 -10.13 -13.87 29.80
C PHE A 8 -9.26 -15.13 29.90
N GLN A 9 -9.64 -16.09 30.73
CA GLN A 9 -8.95 -17.40 30.80
C GLN A 9 -9.08 -18.19 29.50
N LEU A 10 -10.27 -18.25 28.91
CA LEU A 10 -10.49 -18.93 27.63
C LEU A 10 -9.70 -18.27 26.49
N ALA A 11 -9.73 -16.94 26.40
CA ALA A 11 -8.96 -16.20 25.39
C ALA A 11 -7.44 -16.40 25.55
N SER A 12 -6.94 -16.40 26.79
CA SER A 12 -5.52 -16.66 27.09
C SER A 12 -5.08 -18.07 26.69
N ASN A 13 -5.94 -19.07 26.93
CA ASN A 13 -5.66 -20.45 26.56
C ASN A 13 -5.66 -20.64 25.03
N SER A 14 -6.59 -20.04 24.30
CA SER A 14 -6.60 -20.10 22.82
C SER A 14 -5.39 -19.42 22.19
N LEU A 15 -4.89 -18.32 22.76
CA LEU A 15 -3.65 -17.67 22.29
C LEU A 15 -2.42 -18.54 22.51
N LYS A 16 -2.36 -19.26 23.64
CA LYS A 16 -1.26 -20.21 23.92
C LYS A 16 -1.28 -21.38 22.95
N GLU A 17 -2.43 -21.98 22.67
CA GLU A 17 -2.54 -23.07 21.69
C GLU A 17 -2.13 -22.61 20.28
N CYS A 18 -2.56 -21.41 19.87
CA CYS A 18 -2.17 -20.84 18.59
C CYS A 18 -0.65 -20.61 18.49
N SER A 19 -0.01 -20.13 19.57
CA SER A 19 1.44 -19.93 19.63
C SER A 19 2.20 -21.25 19.48
N THR A 20 1.77 -22.29 20.19
CA THR A 20 2.40 -23.62 20.15
C THR A 20 2.29 -24.27 18.76
N GLN A 21 1.18 -24.06 18.05
CA GLN A 21 1.03 -24.56 16.67
C GLN A 21 1.86 -23.78 15.64
N LEU A 22 2.14 -22.50 15.89
CA LEU A 22 2.88 -21.63 14.96
C LEU A 22 4.39 -21.84 15.04
N GLN A 23 4.92 -22.25 16.20
CA GLN A 23 6.34 -22.43 16.46
C GLN A 23 7.06 -23.41 15.51
N PRO A 24 6.54 -24.62 15.20
CA PRO A 24 7.18 -25.53 14.25
C PRO A 24 7.10 -25.05 12.80
N LEU A 25 6.09 -24.23 12.44
CA LEU A 25 6.00 -23.60 11.11
C LEU A 25 7.07 -22.52 10.94
N LEU A 26 7.30 -21.69 11.96
CA LEU A 26 8.37 -20.69 11.96
C LEU A 26 9.77 -21.34 11.88
N GLN A 27 9.94 -22.49 12.53
CA GLN A 27 11.19 -23.25 12.48
C GLN A 27 11.43 -23.89 11.10
N LYS A 28 10.39 -24.38 10.43
CA LYS A 28 10.47 -24.88 9.04
C LYS A 28 10.74 -23.78 8.01
N LEU A 29 10.33 -22.55 8.28
CA LEU A 29 10.55 -21.40 7.38
C LEU A 29 11.97 -20.80 7.48
N GLY A 30 12.87 -21.41 8.27
CA GLY A 30 14.26 -20.95 8.35
C GLY A 30 14.42 -19.54 8.93
N VAL A 31 13.40 -19.01 9.59
CA VAL A 31 13.45 -17.72 10.30
C VAL A 31 14.26 -17.92 11.57
N ALA A 32 15.57 -18.00 11.42
CA ALA A 32 16.50 -17.97 12.54
C ALA A 32 16.34 -16.60 13.21
N THR A 33 15.77 -16.57 14.41
CA THR A 33 15.88 -15.45 15.35
C THR A 33 17.34 -15.37 15.82
N GLY A 34 18.21 -14.89 14.94
CA GLY A 34 19.66 -14.82 15.14
C GLY A 34 20.15 -13.43 14.85
N SER A 35 20.49 -12.71 15.92
CA SER A 35 21.18 -11.42 15.90
C SER A 35 22.54 -11.57 15.19
N ARG A 36 22.58 -11.36 13.88
CA ARG A 36 23.81 -11.41 13.09
C ARG A 36 24.33 -9.99 12.93
N LYS A 37 25.35 -9.65 13.73
CA LYS A 37 26.17 -8.44 13.54
C LYS A 37 26.75 -8.46 12.13
N GLN A 38 26.22 -7.62 11.25
CA GLN A 38 26.73 -7.43 9.90
C GLN A 38 27.97 -6.53 9.98
N LYS A 39 29.15 -7.14 9.89
CA LYS A 39 30.43 -6.42 9.76
C LYS A 39 30.53 -5.96 8.31
N VAL A 40 30.19 -4.69 8.06
CA VAL A 40 30.30 -4.05 6.75
C VAL A 40 31.79 -3.86 6.45
N PHE A 41 32.29 -4.62 5.49
CA PHE A 41 33.61 -4.43 4.91
C PHE A 41 33.43 -3.50 3.69
N MET A 42 33.89 -2.25 3.81
CA MET A 42 34.02 -1.35 2.66
C MET A 42 35.42 -1.55 2.08
N GLU A 43 35.51 -2.08 0.86
CA GLU A 43 36.70 -1.93 0.03
C GLU A 43 36.60 -0.65 -0.81
N PRO A 44 37.72 0.06 -1.04
CA PRO A 44 37.75 1.23 -1.88
C PRO A 44 37.89 0.85 -3.36
N HIS A 45 37.33 1.73 -4.19
CA HIS A 45 37.35 1.76 -5.64
C HIS A 45 38.66 1.27 -6.29
N GLY A 46 38.52 0.32 -7.23
CA GLY A 46 39.57 -0.14 -8.14
C GLY A 46 38.96 -0.63 -9.45
N GLU A 47 39.74 -0.47 -10.51
CA GLU A 47 39.44 -0.59 -11.94
C GLU A 47 38.61 -1.79 -12.43
N PHE A 48 38.06 -1.58 -13.62
CA PHE A 48 37.23 -2.46 -14.43
C PHE A 48 37.95 -3.78 -14.77
N ALA A 49 37.89 -4.76 -13.88
CA ALA A 49 38.29 -6.13 -14.18
C ALA A 49 37.12 -6.89 -14.85
N MET A 50 37.33 -7.33 -16.09
CA MET A 50 36.54 -8.42 -16.68
C MET A 50 36.66 -9.64 -15.76
N PRO A 51 35.57 -10.40 -15.51
CA PRO A 51 35.66 -11.61 -14.69
C PRO A 51 36.75 -12.52 -15.27
N SER A 52 37.74 -12.84 -14.45
CA SER A 52 38.79 -13.79 -14.85
C SER A 52 38.13 -15.17 -15.05
N LYS A 53 38.69 -15.97 -15.95
CA LYS A 53 38.19 -17.31 -16.29
C LYS A 53 38.17 -18.31 -15.11
N GLU A 54 38.62 -17.92 -13.92
CA GLU A 54 38.78 -18.81 -12.76
C GLU A 54 37.54 -18.90 -11.86
N ASP A 55 36.56 -18.01 -12.00
CA ASP A 55 35.35 -17.99 -11.15
C ASP A 55 34.19 -18.89 -11.64
N ALA A 56 34.48 -19.93 -12.43
CA ALA A 56 33.48 -20.90 -12.92
C ALA A 56 33.53 -22.30 -12.26
N PRO A 57 33.58 -22.46 -10.91
CA PRO A 57 33.63 -23.78 -10.27
C PRO A 57 32.31 -24.57 -10.33
N LEU A 58 31.22 -23.97 -10.84
CA LEU A 58 29.92 -24.64 -10.97
C LEU A 58 29.72 -25.34 -12.32
N LEU A 59 30.46 -24.97 -13.36
CA LEU A 59 30.35 -25.60 -14.68
C LEU A 59 31.04 -26.96 -14.73
N GLY A 60 32.14 -27.13 -13.97
CA GLY A 60 32.90 -28.39 -13.92
C GLY A 60 32.10 -29.57 -13.36
N LYS A 61 31.06 -29.34 -12.56
CA LYS A 61 30.22 -30.41 -12.00
C LYS A 61 29.13 -30.90 -12.97
N ALA A 62 28.66 -30.06 -13.89
CA ALA A 62 27.73 -30.49 -14.93
C ALA A 62 28.42 -31.35 -15.99
N VAL A 63 29.70 -31.06 -16.26
CA VAL A 63 30.53 -31.85 -17.18
C VAL A 63 30.99 -33.18 -16.55
N ALA A 64 31.12 -33.25 -15.22
CA ALA A 64 31.52 -34.47 -14.51
C ALA A 64 30.47 -35.61 -14.55
N GLY A 65 29.21 -35.33 -14.93
CA GLY A 65 28.18 -36.35 -15.14
C GLY A 65 28.26 -37.10 -16.48
N VAL A 66 29.23 -36.76 -17.34
CA VAL A 66 29.38 -37.31 -18.70
C VAL A 66 30.26 -38.58 -18.73
N SER A 67 30.83 -39.02 -17.60
CA SER A 67 31.80 -40.12 -17.60
C SER A 67 31.23 -41.54 -17.58
N GLU A 68 29.91 -41.73 -17.48
CA GLU A 68 29.25 -43.04 -17.68
C GLU A 68 28.56 -43.08 -19.04
N PHE A 69 29.36 -43.15 -20.10
CA PHE A 69 28.86 -43.48 -21.44
C PHE A 69 28.74 -45.00 -21.56
N ASP A 70 27.51 -45.49 -21.71
CA ASP A 70 27.22 -46.89 -21.98
C ASP A 70 27.88 -47.30 -23.32
N THR A 71 28.77 -48.29 -23.28
CA THR A 71 29.54 -48.75 -24.45
C THR A 71 28.70 -49.44 -25.51
N SER A 72 27.40 -49.63 -25.26
CA SER A 72 26.45 -50.22 -26.22
C SER A 72 25.82 -49.23 -27.21
N GLU A 73 26.02 -47.92 -27.04
CA GLU A 73 25.44 -46.90 -27.93
C GLU A 73 26.22 -46.78 -29.27
N THR A 74 25.49 -46.65 -30.39
CA THR A 74 26.10 -46.42 -31.71
C THR A 74 26.79 -45.03 -31.77
N PRO A 75 27.87 -44.86 -32.56
CA PRO A 75 28.61 -43.60 -32.63
C PRO A 75 27.74 -42.38 -33.03
N GLU A 76 26.67 -42.60 -33.81
CA GLU A 76 25.72 -41.55 -34.18
C GLU A 76 24.92 -41.04 -32.97
N MET A 77 24.44 -41.93 -32.10
CA MET A 77 23.74 -41.57 -30.86
C MET A 77 24.66 -40.80 -29.90
N GLN A 78 25.94 -41.19 -29.80
CA GLN A 78 26.90 -40.48 -28.96
C GLN A 78 27.13 -39.04 -29.46
N GLN A 79 27.13 -38.83 -30.78
CA GLN A 79 27.27 -37.51 -31.38
C GLN A 79 26.03 -36.63 -31.16
N GLU A 80 24.83 -37.19 -31.29
CA GLU A 80 23.58 -36.46 -31.03
C GLU A 80 23.44 -36.06 -29.55
N LYS A 81 23.80 -36.96 -28.64
CA LYS A 81 23.81 -36.70 -27.19
C LYS A 81 24.79 -35.58 -26.83
N ARG A 82 25.98 -35.54 -27.43
CA ARG A 82 26.94 -34.42 -27.26
C ARG A 82 26.35 -33.09 -27.73
N ARG A 83 25.67 -33.05 -28.88
CA ARG A 83 25.01 -31.83 -29.38
C ARG A 83 23.92 -31.33 -28.43
N MET A 84 23.08 -32.23 -27.90
CA MET A 84 22.05 -31.85 -26.92
C MET A 84 22.65 -31.28 -25.63
N PHE A 85 23.75 -31.87 -25.13
CA PHE A 85 24.44 -31.36 -23.93
C PHE A 85 25.11 -30.00 -24.18
N GLU A 86 25.72 -29.79 -25.33
CA GLU A 86 26.29 -28.49 -25.73
C GLU A 86 25.19 -27.41 -25.81
N GLU A 87 24.03 -27.73 -26.42
CA GLU A 87 22.91 -26.78 -26.51
C GLU A 87 22.31 -26.45 -25.13
N GLN A 88 22.22 -27.43 -24.23
CA GLN A 88 21.78 -27.20 -22.85
C GLN A 88 22.79 -26.36 -22.05
N ALA A 89 24.08 -26.60 -22.23
CA ALA A 89 25.14 -25.82 -21.59
C ALA A 89 25.09 -24.35 -22.04
N GLU A 90 24.95 -24.08 -23.34
CA GLU A 90 24.79 -22.72 -23.86
C GLU A 90 23.53 -22.02 -23.32
N ARG A 91 22.40 -22.73 -23.21
CA ARG A 91 21.16 -22.17 -22.63
C ARG A 91 21.34 -21.82 -21.15
N LEU A 92 22.06 -22.64 -20.38
CA LEU A 92 22.36 -22.37 -18.97
C LEU A 92 23.34 -21.21 -18.80
N GLU A 93 24.40 -21.15 -19.60
CA GLU A 93 25.35 -20.03 -19.58
C GLU A 93 24.66 -18.72 -19.96
N PHE A 94 23.88 -18.71 -21.04
CA PHE A 94 23.13 -17.53 -21.47
C PHE A 94 22.09 -17.09 -20.42
N GLY A 95 21.42 -18.05 -19.77
CA GLY A 95 20.51 -17.79 -18.65
C GLY A 95 21.21 -17.14 -17.45
N SER A 96 22.35 -17.69 -17.03
CA SER A 96 23.13 -17.18 -15.89
C SER A 96 23.73 -15.80 -16.16
N LEU A 97 24.25 -15.57 -17.37
CA LEU A 97 24.72 -14.27 -17.81
C LEU A 97 23.56 -13.28 -17.80
N LYS A 98 22.42 -13.62 -18.42
CA LYS A 98 21.25 -12.75 -18.47
C LYS A 98 20.74 -12.38 -17.06
N GLN A 99 20.75 -13.32 -16.11
CA GLN A 99 20.45 -13.04 -14.70
C GLN A 99 21.47 -12.09 -14.07
N GLY A 100 22.78 -12.33 -14.26
CA GLY A 100 23.84 -11.46 -13.76
C GLY A 100 23.76 -10.04 -14.31
N TRP A 101 23.51 -9.89 -15.61
CA TRP A 101 23.30 -8.60 -16.28
C TRP A 101 22.01 -7.91 -15.80
N SER A 102 20.95 -8.67 -15.49
CA SER A 102 19.71 -8.12 -14.93
C SER A 102 19.91 -7.61 -13.49
N GLN A 103 20.62 -8.37 -12.67
CA GLN A 103 20.86 -8.03 -11.27
C GLN A 103 21.81 -6.84 -11.12
N ARG A 104 22.88 -6.77 -11.92
CA ARG A 104 23.80 -5.62 -11.97
C ARG A 104 23.14 -4.36 -12.52
N ARG A 105 22.22 -4.48 -13.50
CA ARG A 105 21.41 -3.35 -13.97
C ARG A 105 20.47 -2.84 -12.89
N GLY A 106 19.85 -3.74 -12.13
CA GLY A 106 18.95 -3.38 -11.03
C GLY A 106 19.64 -2.55 -9.94
N THR A 107 20.84 -2.93 -9.50
CA THR A 107 21.52 -2.23 -8.38
C THR A 107 21.93 -0.80 -8.74
N LYS A 108 22.49 -0.57 -9.93
CA LYS A 108 22.83 0.80 -10.38
C LYS A 108 21.61 1.67 -10.56
N LEU A 109 20.52 1.12 -11.12
CA LEU A 109 19.27 1.86 -11.32
C LEU A 109 18.65 2.31 -9.99
N THR A 110 18.77 1.49 -8.94
CA THR A 110 18.21 1.83 -7.62
C THR A 110 18.90 3.01 -6.95
N GLY A 111 20.21 3.21 -7.15
CA GLY A 111 20.95 4.32 -6.50
C GLY A 111 20.45 5.69 -6.98
N SER A 112 20.50 5.92 -8.29
CA SER A 112 20.06 7.17 -8.93
C SER A 112 18.59 7.48 -8.64
N GLN A 113 17.72 6.47 -8.73
CA GLN A 113 16.30 6.63 -8.42
C GLN A 113 16.07 7.02 -6.95
N THR A 114 16.85 6.46 -6.02
CA THR A 114 16.71 6.76 -4.58
C THR A 114 17.06 8.21 -4.27
N SER A 115 18.12 8.77 -4.87
CA SER A 115 18.46 10.18 -4.67
C SER A 115 17.39 11.12 -5.21
N PHE A 116 16.84 10.81 -6.39
CA PHE A 116 15.71 11.55 -6.98
C PHE A 116 14.49 11.51 -6.05
N ASP A 117 14.08 10.32 -5.60
CA ASP A 117 12.94 10.14 -4.71
C ASP A 117 13.15 10.84 -3.35
N MET A 118 14.37 10.83 -2.82
CA MET A 118 14.71 11.49 -1.54
C MET A 118 14.53 13.00 -1.59
N PHE A 119 14.87 13.66 -2.70
CA PHE A 119 14.65 15.09 -2.86
C PHE A 119 13.15 15.45 -2.78
N PHE A 120 12.31 14.75 -3.55
CA PHE A 120 10.87 14.98 -3.53
C PHE A 120 10.24 14.56 -2.20
N ALA A 121 10.84 13.62 -1.47
CA ALA A 121 10.39 13.26 -0.12
C ALA A 121 10.51 14.44 0.84
N VAL A 122 11.61 15.18 0.79
CA VAL A 122 11.80 16.38 1.62
C VAL A 122 10.75 17.44 1.27
N VAL A 123 10.53 17.71 -0.02
CA VAL A 123 9.49 18.65 -0.48
C VAL A 123 8.11 18.24 0.01
N LEU A 124 7.78 16.96 -0.06
CA LEU A 124 6.49 16.42 0.37
C LEU A 124 6.31 16.57 1.88
N VAL A 125 7.35 16.27 2.69
CA VAL A 125 7.33 16.48 4.15
C VAL A 125 7.11 17.96 4.49
N LEU A 126 7.76 18.88 3.79
CA LEU A 126 7.54 20.32 3.97
C LEU A 126 6.09 20.72 3.64
N ASN A 127 5.51 20.17 2.57
CA ASN A 127 4.12 20.40 2.23
C ASN A 127 3.15 19.80 3.28
N ALA A 128 3.47 18.65 3.86
CA ALA A 128 2.68 18.04 4.94
C ALA A 128 2.73 18.88 6.22
N ILE A 129 3.90 19.42 6.59
CA ILE A 129 4.05 20.35 7.71
C ILE A 129 3.21 21.60 7.46
N LYS A 130 3.31 22.19 6.26
CA LYS A 130 2.47 23.34 5.88
C LYS A 130 0.99 23.04 6.03
N LEU A 131 0.55 21.86 5.59
CA LEU A 131 -0.86 21.45 5.71
C LEU A 131 -1.30 21.33 7.17
N GLY A 132 -0.45 20.77 8.05
CA GLY A 132 -0.71 20.73 9.49
C GLY A 132 -0.83 22.12 10.11
N VAL A 133 0.04 23.05 9.70
CA VAL A 133 -0.02 24.46 10.13
C VAL A 133 -1.28 25.15 9.61
N ASP A 134 -1.69 24.92 8.36
CA ASP A 134 -2.92 25.46 7.76
C ASP A 134 -4.17 25.01 8.53
N VAL A 135 -4.22 23.74 8.92
CA VAL A 135 -5.32 23.19 9.75
C VAL A 135 -5.33 23.81 11.15
N THR A 136 -4.15 24.03 11.75
CA THR A 136 -4.04 24.52 13.13
C THR A 136 -4.32 26.02 13.24
N LEU A 137 -3.76 26.82 12.33
CA LEU A 137 -3.90 28.28 12.37
C LEU A 137 -5.18 28.77 11.71
N ALA A 138 -5.81 27.94 10.86
CA ALA A 138 -7.01 28.27 10.09
C ALA A 138 -6.97 29.71 9.53
N PRO A 139 -5.90 30.10 8.80
CA PRO A 139 -5.71 31.48 8.40
C PRO A 139 -6.91 31.99 7.59
N PRO A 140 -7.24 33.29 7.70
CA PRO A 140 -8.38 33.86 6.98
C PRO A 140 -8.22 33.60 5.48
N ARG A 141 -9.17 32.84 4.93
CA ARG A 141 -9.16 32.48 3.51
C ARG A 141 -9.43 33.74 2.70
N MET A 142 -8.58 34.02 1.71
CA MET A 142 -8.84 35.08 0.73
C MET A 142 -9.98 34.67 -0.20
N SER A 143 -11.22 34.79 0.25
CA SER A 143 -12.37 34.85 -0.65
C SER A 143 -12.52 36.24 -1.28
N ASP A 144 -11.95 37.29 -0.65
CA ASP A 144 -12.02 38.65 -1.16
C ASP A 144 -10.83 38.98 -2.06
N LEU A 145 -10.96 38.60 -3.33
CA LEU A 145 -10.07 39.04 -4.43
C LEU A 145 -10.00 40.58 -4.58
N SER A 146 -10.88 41.32 -3.91
CA SER A 146 -10.92 42.78 -3.94
C SER A 146 -9.89 43.44 -2.99
N ALA A 147 -9.43 42.74 -1.96
CA ALA A 147 -8.40 43.23 -1.05
C ALA A 147 -7.00 43.06 -1.68
N ARG A 148 -6.72 43.87 -2.71
CA ARG A 148 -5.48 43.86 -3.53
C ARG A 148 -4.17 44.17 -2.79
N SER A 149 -4.12 44.14 -1.45
CA SER A 149 -2.85 44.37 -0.76
C SER A 149 -1.97 43.11 -0.85
N PHE A 150 -0.89 43.21 -1.63
CA PHE A 150 0.14 42.18 -1.76
C PHE A 150 0.79 41.78 -0.41
N GLN A 151 0.57 42.56 0.64
CA GLN A 151 1.12 42.32 1.99
C GLN A 151 0.21 41.48 2.90
N SER A 152 -0.95 41.02 2.43
CA SER A 152 -1.82 40.18 3.28
C SER A 152 -1.17 38.80 3.52
N PRO A 153 -1.20 38.26 4.76
CA PRO A 153 -0.67 36.93 5.07
C PRO A 153 -1.24 35.80 4.20
N GLY A 154 -2.48 35.96 3.71
CA GLY A 154 -3.10 35.01 2.78
C GLY A 154 -2.34 34.88 1.45
N MET A 155 -1.63 35.93 1.00
CA MET A 155 -0.96 35.91 -0.31
C MET A 155 0.27 35.03 -0.23
N ALA A 156 0.99 35.10 0.90
CA ALA A 156 2.11 34.21 1.17
C ALA A 156 1.66 32.74 1.20
N TRP A 157 0.55 32.43 1.86
CA TRP A 157 -0.01 31.07 1.88
C TRP A 157 -0.42 30.57 0.50
N PHE A 158 -1.04 31.43 -0.31
CA PHE A 158 -1.40 31.12 -1.68
C PHE A 158 -0.16 30.88 -2.56
N MET A 159 0.84 31.76 -2.49
CA MET A 159 2.09 31.62 -3.25
C MET A 159 2.82 30.32 -2.87
N LEU A 160 2.82 29.98 -1.59
CA LEU A 160 3.42 28.75 -1.09
C LEU A 160 2.66 27.51 -1.58
N GLU A 161 1.33 27.55 -1.65
CA GLU A 161 0.53 26.48 -2.26
C GLU A 161 0.77 26.35 -3.77
N ALA A 162 0.82 27.48 -4.49
CA ALA A 162 1.15 27.51 -5.91
C ALA A 162 2.57 26.97 -6.18
N LEU A 163 3.53 27.29 -5.31
CA LEU A 163 4.90 26.78 -5.38
C LEU A 163 4.91 25.26 -5.25
N PHE A 164 4.22 24.69 -4.26
CA PHE A 164 4.15 23.23 -4.12
C PHE A 164 3.43 22.57 -5.30
N ALA A 165 2.32 23.14 -5.77
CA ALA A 165 1.61 22.63 -6.94
C ALA A 165 2.50 22.62 -8.19
N LEU A 166 3.30 23.68 -8.38
CA LEU A 166 4.29 23.76 -9.46
C LEU A 166 5.38 22.71 -9.29
N THR A 167 5.94 22.56 -8.08
CA THR A 167 6.99 21.57 -7.81
C THR A 167 6.52 20.14 -8.06
N PHE A 168 5.28 19.79 -7.68
CA PHE A 168 4.71 18.47 -7.95
C PHE A 168 4.38 18.25 -9.43
N THR A 169 3.98 19.31 -10.13
CA THR A 169 3.80 19.25 -11.59
C THR A 169 5.15 19.00 -12.26
N ALA A 170 6.19 19.73 -11.85
CA ALA A 170 7.55 19.53 -12.33
C ALA A 170 8.08 18.13 -12.00
N GLU A 171 7.84 17.61 -10.79
CA GLU A 171 8.17 16.23 -10.41
C GLU A 171 7.58 15.22 -11.40
N LEU A 172 6.28 15.34 -11.69
CA LEU A 172 5.57 14.43 -12.60
C LEU A 172 6.20 14.43 -14.00
N PHE A 173 6.52 15.62 -14.52
CA PHE A 173 7.23 15.76 -15.80
C PHE A 173 8.64 15.16 -15.74
N LEU A 174 9.40 15.42 -14.69
CA LEU A 174 10.75 14.88 -14.50
C LEU A 174 10.72 13.35 -14.39
N ARG A 175 9.73 12.76 -13.71
CA ARG A 175 9.54 11.30 -13.64
C ARG A 175 9.24 10.70 -15.02
N ALA A 176 8.40 11.35 -15.83
CA ALA A 176 8.10 10.91 -17.19
C ALA A 176 9.36 10.96 -18.09
N ILE A 177 10.12 12.05 -18.03
CA ILE A 177 11.38 12.23 -18.76
C ILE A 177 12.42 11.20 -18.31
N PHE A 178 12.57 10.98 -17.00
CA PHE A 178 13.51 10.01 -16.45
C PHE A 178 13.18 8.59 -16.90
N LYS A 179 11.89 8.20 -16.87
CA LYS A 179 11.46 6.87 -17.34
C LYS A 179 11.73 6.68 -18.83
N TYR A 180 11.49 7.70 -19.65
CA TYR A 180 11.87 7.70 -21.06
C TYR A 180 13.38 7.56 -21.26
N GLN A 181 14.20 8.32 -20.52
CA GLN A 181 15.67 8.26 -20.61
C GLN A 181 16.18 6.84 -20.27
N VAL A 182 15.65 6.22 -19.21
CA VAL A 182 16.04 4.87 -18.80
C VAL A 182 15.61 3.81 -19.81
N GLU A 183 14.37 3.86 -20.30
CA GLU A 183 13.81 2.79 -21.13
C GLU A 183 14.22 2.88 -22.61
N VAL A 184 14.48 4.09 -23.13
CA VAL A 184 14.77 4.31 -24.56
C VAL A 184 16.26 4.59 -24.81
N MET A 185 16.89 5.40 -23.96
CA MET A 185 18.28 5.82 -24.17
C MET A 185 19.29 4.93 -23.43
N GLU A 186 18.83 4.12 -22.47
CA GLU A 186 19.67 3.32 -21.56
C GLU A 186 20.72 4.16 -20.80
N GLU A 187 20.52 5.49 -20.70
CA GLU A 187 21.42 6.42 -20.02
C GLU A 187 20.94 6.71 -18.59
N HIS A 188 21.85 6.63 -17.62
CA HIS A 188 21.51 6.68 -16.20
C HIS A 188 22.04 7.94 -15.49
N GLU A 189 22.63 8.88 -16.23
CA GLU A 189 23.24 10.08 -15.66
C GLU A 189 22.18 11.10 -15.23
N LEU A 190 22.29 11.52 -13.96
CA LEU A 190 21.50 12.59 -13.36
C LEU A 190 22.39 13.84 -13.21
N PHE A 191 21.91 14.99 -13.65
CA PHE A 191 22.50 16.29 -13.37
C PHE A 191 21.98 16.82 -12.03
N LEU A 192 22.89 17.25 -11.14
CA LEU A 192 22.55 17.82 -9.82
C LEU A 192 21.68 16.87 -8.97
N CYS A 193 21.83 15.56 -9.13
CA CYS A 193 21.08 14.49 -8.45
C CYS A 193 19.55 14.48 -8.65
N VAL A 194 18.96 15.48 -9.33
CA VAL A 194 17.50 15.65 -9.46
C VAL A 194 17.05 15.74 -10.90
N VAL A 195 17.85 16.37 -11.78
CA VAL A 195 17.42 16.68 -13.14
C VAL A 195 18.03 15.68 -14.12
N PRO A 196 17.24 14.92 -14.90
CA PRO A 196 17.76 14.06 -15.95
C PRO A 196 18.60 14.89 -16.93
N LYS A 197 19.78 14.39 -17.34
CA LYS A 197 20.68 15.14 -18.24
C LYS A 197 20.00 15.51 -19.57
N ILE A 198 19.08 14.67 -20.03
CA ILE A 198 18.30 14.95 -21.24
C ILE A 198 17.41 16.20 -21.10
N ALA A 199 17.00 16.55 -19.87
CA ALA A 199 16.11 17.68 -19.65
C ALA A 199 16.73 19.04 -20.02
N SER A 200 18.06 19.17 -19.97
CA SER A 200 18.76 20.41 -20.36
C SER A 200 19.01 20.51 -21.86
N THR A 201 18.94 19.40 -22.59
CA THR A 201 19.23 19.32 -24.04
C THR A 201 18.00 18.96 -24.87
N LEU A 202 16.81 19.03 -24.26
CA LEU A 202 15.54 18.66 -24.87
C LEU A 202 15.24 19.51 -26.12
N THR A 203 15.24 18.85 -27.27
CA THR A 203 14.71 19.42 -28.52
C THR A 203 13.20 19.22 -28.61
N PHE A 204 12.49 20.10 -29.33
CA PHE A 204 11.03 20.01 -29.49
C PHE A 204 10.56 18.66 -30.05
N ASN A 205 11.33 18.08 -30.98
CA ASN A 205 11.03 16.77 -31.56
C ASN A 205 11.07 15.65 -30.49
N GLN A 206 12.08 15.67 -29.62
CA GLN A 206 12.18 14.72 -28.51
C GLN A 206 11.04 14.90 -27.50
N THR A 207 10.57 16.13 -27.28
CA THR A 207 9.40 16.37 -26.41
C THR A 207 8.15 15.67 -26.94
N LEU A 208 7.90 15.72 -28.26
CA LEU A 208 6.76 15.00 -28.86
C LEU A 208 6.89 13.49 -28.73
N ASP A 209 8.10 12.94 -28.86
CA ASP A 209 8.34 11.51 -28.67
C ASP A 209 8.15 11.09 -27.22
N ILE A 210 8.60 11.91 -26.25
CA ILE A 210 8.31 11.71 -24.83
C ILE A 210 6.82 11.76 -24.56
N VAL A 211 6.05 12.67 -25.17
CA VAL A 211 4.59 12.73 -24.99
C VAL A 211 3.90 11.48 -25.54
N LYS A 212 4.29 11.02 -26.75
CA LYS A 212 3.78 9.77 -27.32
C LYS A 212 4.13 8.57 -26.44
N TYR A 213 5.35 8.53 -25.92
CA TYR A 213 5.78 7.47 -25.00
C TYR A 213 5.04 7.54 -23.66
N SER A 214 4.84 8.75 -23.14
CA SER A 214 4.10 9.00 -21.90
C SER A 214 2.66 8.52 -21.98
N TRP A 215 2.05 8.53 -23.17
CA TRP A 215 0.74 7.91 -23.37
C TRP A 215 0.73 6.42 -22.98
N ARG A 216 1.81 5.68 -23.31
CA ARG A 216 1.97 4.28 -22.87
C ARG A 216 2.17 4.19 -21.36
N LEU A 217 2.85 5.17 -20.75
CA LEU A 217 3.07 5.23 -19.30
C LEU A 217 1.79 5.36 -18.49
N PHE A 218 0.70 5.90 -19.04
CA PHE A 218 -0.60 5.93 -18.36
C PHE A 218 -1.20 4.54 -18.07
N THR A 219 -0.66 3.49 -18.69
CA THR A 219 -1.01 2.10 -18.36
C THR A 219 -0.43 1.66 -17.01
N ASP A 220 0.63 2.32 -16.55
CA ASP A 220 1.24 2.09 -15.25
C ASP A 220 0.36 2.70 -14.15
N LYS A 221 -0.16 1.83 -13.26
CA LYS A 221 -1.10 2.20 -12.21
C LYS A 221 -0.53 3.26 -11.26
N LEU A 222 0.78 3.21 -10.99
CA LEU A 222 1.44 4.13 -10.08
C LEU A 222 1.55 5.52 -10.72
N PHE A 223 1.96 5.58 -11.98
CA PHE A 223 2.05 6.84 -12.71
C PHE A 223 0.68 7.48 -12.92
N LEU A 224 -0.33 6.69 -13.27
CA LEU A 224 -1.71 7.19 -13.40
C LEU A 224 -2.22 7.79 -12.08
N PHE A 225 -1.94 7.15 -10.95
CA PHE A 225 -2.30 7.67 -9.65
C PHE A 225 -1.62 9.01 -9.36
N ASP A 226 -0.32 9.15 -9.65
CA ASP A 226 0.40 10.40 -9.46
C ASP A 226 -0.19 11.52 -10.34
N VAL A 227 -0.53 11.22 -11.60
CA VAL A 227 -1.21 12.18 -12.48
C VAL A 227 -2.56 12.59 -11.90
N VAL A 228 -3.40 11.64 -11.48
CA VAL A 228 -4.72 11.93 -10.89
C VAL A 228 -4.58 12.81 -9.66
N THR A 229 -3.64 12.51 -8.76
CA THR A 229 -3.44 13.34 -7.57
C THR A 229 -2.94 14.75 -7.93
N VAL A 230 -2.09 14.91 -8.97
CA VAL A 230 -1.62 16.24 -9.44
C VAL A 230 -2.79 17.03 -10.00
N LEU A 231 -3.61 16.40 -10.84
CA LEU A 231 -4.81 17.01 -11.39
C LEU A 231 -5.80 17.41 -10.30
N VAL A 232 -6.09 16.53 -9.33
CA VAL A 232 -6.94 16.87 -8.18
C VAL A 232 -6.38 18.05 -7.39
N SER A 233 -5.06 18.14 -7.22
CA SER A 233 -4.42 19.26 -6.51
C SER A 233 -4.53 20.58 -7.28
N LEU A 234 -4.34 20.54 -8.59
CA LEU A 234 -4.51 21.71 -9.47
C LEU A 234 -5.97 22.15 -9.52
N LEU A 235 -6.90 21.19 -9.67
CA LEU A 235 -8.33 21.43 -9.66
C LEU A 235 -8.79 22.01 -8.32
N ASP A 236 -8.37 21.47 -7.18
CA ASP A 236 -8.69 22.02 -5.85
C ASP A 236 -8.19 23.47 -5.73
N SER A 237 -6.95 23.73 -6.15
CA SER A 237 -6.35 25.08 -6.11
C SER A 237 -7.09 26.08 -7.01
N PHE A 238 -7.60 25.62 -8.16
CA PHE A 238 -8.33 26.44 -9.11
C PHE A 238 -9.80 26.62 -8.68
N VAL A 239 -10.51 25.53 -8.39
CA VAL A 239 -11.92 25.53 -7.99
C VAL A 239 -12.15 26.35 -6.74
N LEU A 240 -11.33 26.21 -5.70
CA LEU A 240 -11.49 27.01 -4.48
C LEU A 240 -11.31 28.50 -4.73
N ARG A 241 -10.52 28.87 -5.74
CA ARG A 241 -10.30 30.26 -6.13
C ARG A 241 -11.48 30.85 -6.90
N PHE A 242 -12.06 30.09 -7.84
CA PHE A 242 -13.11 30.60 -8.72
C PHE A 242 -14.52 30.38 -8.19
N ALA A 243 -14.77 29.36 -7.37
CA ALA A 243 -16.12 28.97 -6.96
C ALA A 243 -16.68 29.81 -5.79
N GLY A 244 -15.85 30.52 -5.03
CA GLY A 244 -16.28 31.30 -3.87
C GLY A 244 -16.78 30.43 -2.70
N ASN A 245 -16.40 30.75 -1.48
CA ASN A 245 -16.42 29.82 -0.34
C ASN A 245 -17.81 29.61 0.33
N GLN A 246 -18.92 29.80 -0.41
CA GLN A 246 -20.27 29.92 0.16
C GLN A 246 -21.02 28.58 0.33
N THR A 247 -20.60 27.48 -0.33
CA THR A 247 -21.35 26.20 -0.27
C THR A 247 -20.68 25.15 0.61
N PRO A 248 -21.44 24.36 1.39
CA PRO A 248 -20.89 23.28 2.23
C PRO A 248 -20.18 22.19 1.41
N ALA A 249 -20.57 22.00 0.14
CA ALA A 249 -19.90 21.10 -0.78
C ALA A 249 -18.43 21.50 -1.03
N LEU A 250 -18.11 22.80 -1.08
CA LEU A 250 -16.74 23.28 -1.25
C LEU A 250 -15.85 23.02 -0.02
N LYS A 251 -16.45 22.90 1.18
CA LYS A 251 -15.71 22.43 2.37
C LYS A 251 -15.25 20.99 2.19
N LEU A 252 -16.07 20.14 1.58
CA LEU A 252 -15.71 18.76 1.27
C LEU A 252 -14.61 18.69 0.21
N VAL A 253 -14.66 19.55 -0.82
CA VAL A 253 -13.58 19.65 -1.82
C VAL A 253 -12.24 19.99 -1.16
N GLY A 254 -12.28 20.87 -0.15
CA GLY A 254 -11.11 21.16 0.67
C GLY A 254 -10.48 19.93 1.33
N LEU A 255 -11.20 18.85 1.62
CA LEU A 255 -10.61 17.61 2.15
C LEU A 255 -9.76 16.87 1.11
N PHE A 256 -9.98 17.07 -0.20
CA PHE A 256 -9.16 16.45 -1.23
C PHE A 256 -7.72 16.94 -1.22
N ARG A 257 -7.42 18.10 -0.60
CA ARG A 257 -6.04 18.51 -0.35
C ARG A 257 -5.27 17.48 0.49
N LEU A 258 -5.96 16.71 1.35
CA LEU A 258 -5.36 15.61 2.12
C LEU A 258 -4.93 14.44 1.24
N LEU A 259 -5.51 14.27 0.04
CA LEU A 259 -5.06 13.25 -0.91
C LEU A 259 -3.62 13.47 -1.36
N ARG A 260 -3.08 14.69 -1.25
CA ARG A 260 -1.66 14.98 -1.48
C ARG A 260 -0.75 14.19 -0.53
N LEU A 261 -1.21 13.89 0.70
CA LEU A 261 -0.47 13.06 1.67
C LEU A 261 -0.42 11.59 1.24
N VAL A 262 -1.39 11.11 0.47
CA VAL A 262 -1.42 9.72 -0.02
C VAL A 262 -0.22 9.44 -0.93
N ARG A 263 0.33 10.46 -1.61
CA ARG A 263 1.58 10.32 -2.37
C ARG A 263 2.78 9.90 -1.53
N LEU A 264 2.81 10.25 -0.23
CA LEU A 264 3.87 9.79 0.68
C LEU A 264 3.89 8.25 0.76
N LEU A 265 2.72 7.61 0.64
CA LEU A 265 2.60 6.16 0.66
C LEU A 265 3.31 5.50 -0.53
N HIS A 266 3.34 6.16 -1.69
CA HIS A 266 3.99 5.64 -2.89
C HIS A 266 5.47 5.96 -2.95
N LEU A 267 5.87 7.10 -2.40
CA LEU A 267 7.27 7.51 -2.36
C LEU A 267 8.11 6.56 -1.49
N ILE A 268 7.52 6.05 -0.41
CA ILE A 268 8.14 5.02 0.43
C ILE A 268 7.80 3.65 -0.17
N LYS A 269 8.74 3.07 -0.92
CA LYS A 269 8.60 1.74 -1.56
C LYS A 269 8.13 0.66 -0.59
N ASP A 270 8.54 0.72 0.67
CA ASP A 270 8.14 -0.24 1.71
C ASP A 270 6.65 -0.10 2.07
N LEU A 271 6.16 1.13 2.14
CA LEU A 271 4.77 1.42 2.43
C LEU A 271 3.88 1.06 1.23
N SER A 272 4.34 1.33 0.01
CA SER A 272 3.66 0.89 -1.21
C SER A 272 3.57 -0.65 -1.28
N ARG A 273 4.62 -1.38 -0.88
CA ARG A 273 4.57 -2.85 -0.78
C ARG A 273 3.52 -3.32 0.23
N LEU A 274 3.41 -2.67 1.39
CA LEU A 274 2.38 -2.97 2.38
C LEU A 274 0.98 -2.69 1.83
N VAL A 275 0.78 -1.52 1.21
CA VAL A 275 -0.50 -1.12 0.59
C VAL A 275 -0.89 -2.10 -0.52
N ASN A 276 0.04 -2.51 -1.38
CA ASN A 276 -0.22 -3.49 -2.43
C ASN A 276 -0.62 -4.85 -1.85
N GLY A 277 0.05 -5.29 -0.77
CA GLY A 277 -0.36 -6.49 -0.04
C GLY A 277 -1.77 -6.37 0.56
N PHE A 278 -2.12 -5.19 1.07
CA PHE A 278 -3.45 -4.91 1.60
C PHE A 278 -4.52 -4.87 0.48
N VAL A 279 -4.25 -4.18 -0.62
CA VAL A 279 -5.16 -4.07 -1.77
C VAL A 279 -5.42 -5.44 -2.39
N GLY A 280 -4.43 -6.33 -2.42
CA GLY A 280 -4.62 -7.73 -2.83
C GLY A 280 -5.70 -8.46 -2.01
N ASN A 281 -5.87 -8.08 -0.75
CA ASN A 281 -6.83 -8.68 0.19
C ASN A 281 -8.20 -7.97 0.21
N ILE A 282 -8.36 -6.84 -0.48
CA ILE A 282 -9.58 -6.02 -0.38
C ILE A 282 -10.85 -6.77 -0.79
N ARG A 283 -10.75 -7.69 -1.75
CA ARG A 283 -11.89 -8.52 -2.21
C ARG A 283 -12.40 -9.43 -1.09
N PHE A 284 -11.51 -9.99 -0.29
CA PHE A 284 -11.87 -10.86 0.84
C PHE A 284 -12.43 -10.05 1.98
N ILE A 285 -11.78 -8.94 2.33
CA ILE A 285 -12.27 -8.01 3.34
C ILE A 285 -13.69 -7.54 2.98
N CYS A 286 -13.92 -7.15 1.73
CA CYS A 286 -15.23 -6.74 1.24
C CYS A 286 -16.29 -7.84 1.40
N ARG A 287 -16.00 -9.09 1.02
CA ARG A 287 -16.91 -10.23 1.23
C ARG A 287 -17.29 -10.42 2.69
N SER A 288 -16.31 -10.36 3.60
CA SER A 288 -16.56 -10.54 5.03
C SER A 288 -17.34 -9.36 5.63
N VAL A 289 -17.04 -8.13 5.21
CA VAL A 289 -17.81 -6.93 5.59
C VAL A 289 -19.25 -7.05 5.10
N CYS A 290 -19.50 -7.57 3.89
CA CYS A 290 -20.86 -7.81 3.41
C CYS A 290 -21.61 -8.83 4.29
N MET A 291 -20.98 -9.95 4.67
CA MET A 291 -21.61 -10.94 5.57
C MET A 291 -21.92 -10.33 6.94
N MET A 292 -21.01 -9.54 7.49
CA MET A 292 -21.22 -8.80 8.73
C MET A 292 -22.37 -7.78 8.60
N ALA A 293 -22.45 -7.05 7.49
CA ALA A 293 -23.51 -6.06 7.25
C ALA A 293 -24.89 -6.71 7.15
N ILE A 294 -25.00 -7.87 6.48
CA ILE A 294 -26.25 -8.66 6.42
C ILE A 294 -26.67 -9.12 7.82
N PHE A 295 -25.72 -9.60 8.62
CA PHE A 295 -25.99 -10.01 9.99
C PHE A 295 -26.46 -8.84 10.86
N ILE A 296 -25.77 -7.70 10.81
CA ILE A 296 -26.18 -6.48 11.53
C ILE A 296 -27.58 -6.03 11.07
N TYR A 297 -27.87 -6.10 9.78
CA TYR A 297 -29.19 -5.74 9.24
C TYR A 297 -30.30 -6.65 9.79
N ALA A 298 -30.09 -7.97 9.83
CA ALA A 298 -31.08 -8.89 10.39
C ALA A 298 -31.37 -8.60 11.87
N ASN A 299 -30.33 -8.38 12.69
CA ASN A 299 -30.49 -8.02 14.09
C ASN A 299 -31.14 -6.63 14.26
N ALA A 300 -30.86 -5.68 13.35
CA ALA A 300 -31.49 -4.37 13.38
C ALA A 300 -33.01 -4.46 13.18
N ILE A 301 -33.49 -5.36 12.32
CA ILE A 301 -34.93 -5.60 12.15
C ILE A 301 -35.55 -6.12 13.45
N LEU A 302 -34.90 -7.09 14.10
CA LEU A 302 -35.37 -7.63 15.39
C LEU A 302 -35.44 -6.52 16.46
N MET A 303 -34.40 -5.67 16.53
CA MET A 303 -34.36 -4.56 17.48
C MET A 303 -35.46 -3.52 17.24
N VAL A 304 -35.73 -3.16 15.98
CA VAL A 304 -36.83 -2.24 15.65
C VAL A 304 -38.18 -2.86 16.02
N GLU A 305 -38.36 -4.15 15.75
CA GLU A 305 -39.64 -4.82 16.00
C GLU A 305 -39.90 -5.02 17.50
N PHE A 306 -38.91 -5.47 18.26
CA PHE A 306 -39.09 -5.79 19.68
C PHE A 306 -38.89 -4.60 20.62
N VAL A 307 -37.98 -3.68 20.31
CA VAL A 307 -37.66 -2.52 21.16
C VAL A 307 -38.19 -1.22 20.57
N GLY A 308 -38.02 -1.00 19.28
CA GLY A 308 -38.46 0.24 18.63
C GLY A 308 -39.98 0.39 18.59
N ARG A 309 -40.72 -0.71 18.43
CA ARG A 309 -42.17 -0.69 18.25
C ARG A 309 -42.98 -1.07 19.50
N SER A 310 -42.34 -1.43 20.62
CA SER A 310 -43.07 -1.78 21.83
C SER A 310 -43.79 -0.57 22.44
N VAL A 311 -44.98 -0.81 23.01
CA VAL A 311 -45.85 0.26 23.52
C VAL A 311 -45.15 1.05 24.64
N ASP A 312 -44.36 0.37 25.46
CA ASP A 312 -43.68 0.97 26.61
C ASP A 312 -42.49 1.87 26.22
N THR A 313 -41.92 1.70 25.02
CA THR A 313 -40.74 2.46 24.55
C THR A 313 -41.06 3.54 23.52
N GLN A 314 -42.28 3.56 22.98
CA GLN A 314 -42.70 4.58 22.01
C GLN A 314 -42.65 6.00 22.60
N ALA A 315 -42.80 6.14 23.92
CA ALA A 315 -42.74 7.43 24.60
C ALA A 315 -41.31 7.93 24.86
N ASP A 316 -40.28 7.07 24.79
CA ASP A 316 -38.90 7.45 25.09
C ASP A 316 -38.15 7.86 23.81
N GLU A 317 -37.92 9.16 23.65
CA GLU A 317 -37.18 9.74 22.52
C GLU A 317 -35.77 9.16 22.37
N ASN A 318 -35.10 8.81 23.47
CA ASN A 318 -33.73 8.27 23.43
C ASN A 318 -33.69 6.83 22.89
N ILE A 319 -34.73 6.04 23.17
CA ILE A 319 -34.89 4.69 22.64
C ILE A 319 -35.27 4.79 21.16
N GLN A 320 -36.21 5.67 20.80
CA GLN A 320 -36.64 5.86 19.43
C GLN A 320 -35.54 6.41 18.51
N ALA A 321 -34.67 7.29 18.99
CA ALA A 321 -33.53 7.80 18.22
C ALA A 321 -32.58 6.68 17.75
N LYS A 322 -32.48 5.60 18.53
CA LYS A 322 -31.55 4.47 18.29
C LYS A 322 -32.23 3.28 17.65
N TRP A 323 -33.44 2.95 18.11
CA TRP A 323 -34.14 1.72 17.80
C TRP A 323 -35.43 1.94 17.00
N GLY A 324 -35.84 3.19 16.76
CA GLY A 324 -37.10 3.50 16.07
C GLY A 324 -37.07 3.27 14.55
N ASN A 325 -35.88 3.19 13.95
CA ASN A 325 -35.72 2.88 12.53
C ASN A 325 -34.51 1.96 12.27
N ILE A 326 -34.53 1.29 11.12
CA ILE A 326 -33.52 0.29 10.77
C ILE A 326 -32.11 0.90 10.65
N PRO A 327 -31.87 2.02 9.93
CA PRO A 327 -30.53 2.63 9.86
C PRO A 327 -29.93 3.02 11.23
N SER A 328 -30.72 3.66 12.10
CA SER A 328 -30.31 3.99 13.46
C SER A 328 -29.98 2.73 14.27
N SER A 329 -30.77 1.67 14.10
CA SER A 329 -30.56 0.40 14.81
C SER A 329 -29.30 -0.31 14.33
N MET A 330 -29.05 -0.31 13.01
CA MET A 330 -27.81 -0.83 12.42
C MET A 330 -26.58 -0.07 12.96
N LEU A 331 -26.64 1.26 13.05
CA LEU A 331 -25.54 2.07 13.59
C LEU A 331 -25.32 1.80 15.09
N SER A 332 -26.41 1.65 15.85
CA SER A 332 -26.36 1.31 17.28
C SER A 332 -25.73 -0.07 17.50
N LEU A 333 -26.14 -1.08 16.71
CA LEU A 333 -25.55 -2.42 16.74
C LEU A 333 -24.10 -2.43 16.27
N LEU A 334 -23.73 -1.62 15.27
CA LEU A 334 -22.34 -1.45 14.85
C LEU A 334 -21.48 -0.85 15.97
N THR A 335 -22.00 0.13 16.71
CA THR A 335 -21.28 0.72 17.86
C THR A 335 -21.15 -0.29 19.01
N MET A 336 -22.17 -1.10 19.25
CA MET A 336 -22.08 -2.20 20.22
C MET A 336 -21.09 -3.27 19.82
N SER A 337 -20.97 -3.57 18.52
CA SER A 337 -20.02 -4.55 18.00
C SER A 337 -18.56 -4.22 18.29
N THR A 338 -18.24 -2.93 18.41
CA THR A 338 -16.89 -2.46 18.77
C THR A 338 -16.69 -2.37 20.29
N PHE A 339 -17.62 -2.93 21.08
CA PHE A 339 -17.70 -2.79 22.55
C PHE A 339 -17.72 -1.33 23.03
N SER A 340 -18.07 -0.38 22.17
CA SER A 340 -18.21 1.01 22.55
C SER A 340 -19.56 1.25 23.21
N SER A 341 -19.57 1.73 24.46
CA SER A 341 -20.79 2.02 25.22
C SER A 341 -21.79 0.87 25.32
N TRP A 342 -21.34 -0.39 25.22
CA TRP A 342 -22.21 -1.57 25.16
C TRP A 342 -23.03 -1.76 26.45
N SER A 343 -22.45 -1.49 27.62
CA SER A 343 -23.14 -1.63 28.91
C SER A 343 -24.32 -0.68 29.04
N LEU A 344 -24.20 0.55 28.54
CA LEU A 344 -25.29 1.51 28.49
C LEU A 344 -26.44 0.99 27.62
N ARG A 345 -26.10 0.41 26.46
CA ARG A 345 -27.09 -0.15 25.53
C ARG A 345 -27.79 -1.38 26.09
N VAL A 346 -27.07 -2.23 26.81
CA VAL A 346 -27.67 -3.37 27.53
C VAL A 346 -28.60 -2.89 28.65
N ALA A 347 -28.20 -1.86 29.39
CA ALA A 347 -29.04 -1.27 30.44
C ALA A 347 -30.35 -0.70 29.88
N GLU A 348 -30.30 -0.03 28.72
CA GLU A 348 -31.49 0.49 28.01
C GLU A 348 -32.50 -0.61 27.65
N VAL A 349 -32.02 -1.83 27.35
CA VAL A 349 -32.88 -2.96 26.96
C VAL A 349 -33.10 -3.96 28.11
N SER A 350 -32.55 -3.70 29.30
CA SER A 350 -32.64 -4.59 30.45
C SER A 350 -34.07 -4.83 30.96
N ALA A 351 -35.01 -3.95 30.61
CA ALA A 351 -36.44 -4.14 30.85
C ALA A 351 -37.02 -5.37 30.09
N TYR A 352 -36.31 -5.85 29.06
CA TYR A 352 -36.68 -7.01 28.25
C TYR A 352 -35.63 -8.12 28.44
N PRO A 353 -35.78 -8.98 29.47
CA PRO A 353 -34.75 -9.96 29.84
C PRO A 353 -34.45 -10.99 28.73
N SER A 354 -35.40 -11.26 27.83
CA SER A 354 -35.17 -12.12 26.65
C SER A 354 -34.18 -11.51 25.67
N LEU A 355 -34.21 -10.19 25.47
CA LEU A 355 -33.29 -9.47 24.57
C LEU A 355 -31.91 -9.27 25.20
N ALA A 356 -31.81 -9.19 26.53
CA ALA A 356 -30.53 -9.08 27.23
C ALA A 356 -29.59 -10.26 26.93
N ILE A 357 -30.13 -11.46 26.70
CA ILE A 357 -29.35 -12.65 26.31
C ILE A 357 -28.78 -12.49 24.90
N GLU A 358 -29.58 -11.96 23.96
CA GLU A 358 -29.15 -11.70 22.58
C GLU A 358 -28.00 -10.69 22.54
N PHE A 359 -28.04 -9.66 23.40
CA PHE A 359 -26.95 -8.70 23.54
C PHE A 359 -25.65 -9.25 24.12
N CYS A 360 -25.70 -10.34 24.89
CA CYS A 360 -24.49 -11.03 25.37
C CYS A 360 -23.85 -11.89 24.27
N ILE A 361 -24.66 -12.44 23.36
CA ILE A 361 -24.20 -13.33 22.28
C ILE A 361 -23.65 -12.51 21.10
N PHE A 362 -24.28 -11.38 20.79
CA PHE A 362 -23.97 -10.56 19.61
C PHE A 362 -22.49 -10.11 19.51
N PRO A 363 -21.84 -9.58 20.57
CA PRO A 363 -20.42 -9.23 20.51
C PRO A 363 -19.50 -10.45 20.35
N GLY A 364 -19.90 -11.60 20.91
CA GLY A 364 -19.18 -12.87 20.76
C GLY A 364 -19.17 -13.36 19.31
N MET A 365 -20.29 -13.20 18.60
CA MET A 365 -20.40 -13.57 17.19
C MET A 365 -19.52 -12.71 16.29
N LEU A 366 -19.38 -11.42 16.58
CA LEU A 366 -18.53 -10.52 15.79
C LEU A 366 -17.03 -10.80 15.99
N ASN A 367 -16.65 -11.19 17.21
CA ASN A 367 -15.31 -11.70 17.49
C ASN A 367 -15.03 -13.01 16.72
N LEU A 368 -16.03 -13.87 16.55
CA LEU A 368 -15.93 -15.08 15.73
C LEU A 368 -15.74 -14.75 14.24
N VAL A 369 -16.53 -13.83 13.69
CA VAL A 369 -16.37 -13.37 12.28
C VAL A 369 -14.99 -12.76 12.08
N THR A 370 -14.52 -11.93 13.01
CA THR A 370 -13.17 -11.35 12.97
C THR A 370 -12.10 -12.44 13.01
N GLY A 371 -12.27 -13.49 13.84
CA GLY A 371 -11.39 -14.65 13.88
C GLY A 371 -11.30 -15.37 12.53
N VAL A 372 -12.43 -15.61 11.87
CA VAL A 372 -12.48 -16.22 10.53
C VAL A 372 -11.81 -15.33 9.48
N MET A 373 -11.99 -14.01 9.56
CA MET A 373 -11.30 -13.05 8.67
C MET A 373 -9.79 -13.12 8.82
N VAL A 374 -9.29 -13.18 10.06
CA VAL A 374 -7.85 -13.28 10.35
C VAL A 374 -7.27 -14.60 9.85
N GLN A 375 -7.95 -15.72 10.07
CA GLN A 375 -7.53 -17.03 9.56
C GLN A 375 -7.45 -17.04 8.04
N THR A 376 -8.45 -16.46 7.38
CA THR A 376 -8.48 -16.31 5.93
C THR A 376 -7.30 -15.48 5.43
N ALA A 377 -6.99 -14.35 6.07
CA ALA A 377 -5.84 -13.51 5.72
C ALA A 377 -4.49 -14.25 5.88
N PHE A 378 -4.32 -15.04 6.95
CA PHE A 378 -3.11 -15.84 7.15
C PHE A 378 -2.93 -16.94 6.11
N SER A 379 -4.03 -17.58 5.68
CA SER A 379 -3.96 -18.60 4.62
C SER A 379 -3.42 -18.01 3.31
N PHE A 380 -3.84 -16.80 2.94
CA PHE A 380 -3.32 -16.11 1.75
C PHE A 380 -1.87 -15.70 1.86
N LEU A 381 -1.44 -15.23 3.04
CA LEU A 381 -0.02 -14.95 3.29
C LEU A 381 0.83 -16.20 3.09
N LYS A 382 0.35 -17.35 3.56
CA LYS A 382 1.04 -18.63 3.38
C LYS A 382 1.14 -19.00 1.90
N ASP A 383 0.06 -18.89 1.15
CA ASP A 383 0.03 -19.20 -0.28
C ASP A 383 0.95 -18.26 -1.09
N ALA A 384 0.95 -16.97 -0.75
CA ALA A 384 1.83 -15.99 -1.37
C ALA A 384 3.31 -16.31 -1.11
N VAL A 385 3.67 -16.67 0.13
CA VAL A 385 5.05 -17.07 0.47
C VAL A 385 5.45 -18.35 -0.27
N CYS A 386 4.57 -19.35 -0.34
CA CYS A 386 4.84 -20.60 -1.06
C CYS A 386 4.92 -20.44 -2.58
N SER A 387 4.34 -19.39 -3.16
CA SER A 387 4.47 -19.11 -4.60
C SER A 387 5.82 -18.46 -4.98
N VAL A 388 6.54 -17.91 -4.00
CA VAL A 388 7.81 -17.20 -4.19
C VAL A 388 9.02 -18.10 -3.88
N ALA A 389 8.84 -19.10 -3.01
CA ALA A 389 9.83 -20.13 -2.69
C ALA A 389 9.77 -21.27 -3.70
#